data_AF-A0A8C1SBZ7-F1
#
_entry.id   AF-A0A8C1SBZ7-F1
#
_cell.length_a   1.000
_cell.length_b   1.000
_cell.length_c   1.000
_cell.angle_alpha   90.00
_cell.angle_beta   90.00
_cell.angle_gamma   90.00
#
_symmetry.space_group_name_H-M   'P 1'
#
loop_
_entity.id
_entity.type
_entity.pdbx_description
1 polymer ?
#
loop_
_entity_poly.entity_id
_entity_poly.type
_entity_poly.pdbx_seq_one_letter_code
_entity_poly.pdbx_strand_id
1 'polypeptide(L)'
;LGEGHKGHCHRETVQALYHFSSGNVEELNFNKDELMYVLEKPENDPEWWKCRKENGQVGLVPKNYVTVVQKTHRGLGNSGPLSSNYDIKPSMDGKFGGKPWYYGKLTRHQAEMVLNQRGVDGDFLIRDSESTPNDFSISMKAVYKNKHFKVQLKDGLYCIGQRKFSSMEDMVEHYKKAPIFTSEYGDKLYLIKALT
;
A
#
# COMPACT_ATOMS: atom_id res chain seq x y z
N LEU A 1 -45.78 -2.79 6.88
CA LEU A 1 -44.52 -2.74 7.65
C LEU A 1 -43.44 -3.37 6.79
N GLY A 2 -42.80 -2.57 5.95
CA GLY A 2 -41.68 -3.02 5.14
C GLY A 2 -40.41 -2.44 5.74
N GLU A 3 -39.46 -3.29 6.09
CA GLU A 3 -38.02 -3.06 5.97
C GLU A 3 -37.38 -4.43 5.77
N GLY A 4 -37.15 -4.78 4.50
CA GLY A 4 -36.22 -5.85 4.14
C GLY A 4 -34.89 -5.21 3.85
N HIS A 5 -33.82 -5.61 4.52
CA HIS A 5 -32.45 -5.37 4.07
C HIS A 5 -31.59 -6.62 4.27
N LYS A 6 -31.24 -7.22 3.11
CA LYS A 6 -29.91 -7.69 2.68
C LYS A 6 -29.10 -8.47 3.73
N GLY A 7 -28.77 -9.75 3.56
CA GLY A 7 -28.23 -10.37 2.36
C GLY A 7 -26.72 -10.58 2.53
N HIS A 8 -26.28 -11.84 2.39
CA HIS A 8 -24.90 -12.33 2.21
C HIS A 8 -24.12 -12.84 3.45
N CYS A 9 -24.39 -14.09 3.87
CA CYS A 9 -23.52 -14.79 4.81
C CYS A 9 -22.33 -15.51 4.11
N HIS A 10 -21.14 -14.91 4.25
CA HIS A 10 -19.93 -15.55 4.80
C HIS A 10 -19.23 -16.66 3.98
N ARG A 11 -18.24 -16.29 3.15
CA ARG A 11 -17.19 -17.21 2.66
C ARG A 11 -15.79 -16.59 2.46
N GLU A 12 -15.57 -15.33 2.84
CA GLU A 12 -14.25 -14.72 2.69
C GLU A 12 -13.38 -15.06 3.91
N THR A 13 -12.41 -15.94 3.69
CA THR A 13 -11.31 -16.15 4.64
C THR A 13 -10.19 -15.21 4.26
N VAL A 14 -9.56 -14.59 5.24
CA VAL A 14 -8.40 -13.75 5.06
C VAL A 14 -7.20 -14.31 5.81
N GLN A 15 -6.00 -14.12 5.29
CA GLN A 15 -4.75 -14.47 5.93
C GLN A 15 -4.00 -13.21 6.32
N ALA A 16 -3.54 -13.14 7.57
CA ALA A 16 -2.68 -12.08 8.05
C ALA A 16 -1.35 -12.08 7.30
N LEU A 17 -0.99 -10.94 6.73
CA LEU A 17 0.30 -10.71 6.09
C LEU A 17 1.37 -10.32 7.12
N TYR A 18 0.94 -9.82 8.28
CA TYR A 18 1.79 -9.30 9.36
C TYR A 18 1.26 -9.68 10.73
N HIS A 19 2.13 -9.59 11.74
CA HIS A 19 1.68 -9.55 13.11
C HIS A 19 1.03 -8.19 13.38
N PHE A 20 -0.03 -8.19 14.18
CA PHE A 20 -0.72 -7.00 14.62
C PHE A 20 -1.10 -7.19 16.09
N SER A 21 -0.68 -6.24 16.91
CA SER A 21 -0.95 -6.22 18.34
C SER A 21 -1.37 -4.82 18.72
N SER A 22 -2.59 -4.70 19.21
CA SER A 22 -3.18 -3.47 19.73
C SER A 22 -3.67 -3.68 21.16
N GLY A 23 -3.64 -2.60 21.94
CA GLY A 23 -4.26 -2.53 23.26
C GLY A 23 -5.75 -2.16 23.20
N ASN A 24 -6.26 -1.81 22.01
CA ASN A 24 -7.67 -1.48 21.82
C ASN A 24 -8.51 -2.76 21.77
N VAL A 25 -9.55 -2.84 22.60
CA VAL A 25 -10.45 -3.99 22.68
C VAL A 25 -11.31 -4.17 21.43
N GLU A 26 -11.48 -3.11 20.64
CA GLU A 26 -12.21 -3.16 19.37
C GLU A 26 -11.37 -3.75 18.23
N GLU A 27 -10.05 -3.82 18.39
CA GLU A 27 -9.10 -4.29 17.38
C GLU A 27 -8.69 -5.75 17.65
N LEU A 28 -8.48 -6.51 16.57
CA LEU A 28 -8.18 -7.93 16.68
C LEU A 28 -6.67 -8.17 16.66
N ASN A 29 -6.13 -8.86 17.67
CA ASN A 29 -4.72 -9.23 17.71
C ASN A 29 -4.47 -10.54 16.94
N PHE A 30 -3.51 -10.52 16.02
CA PHE A 30 -3.18 -11.66 15.19
C PHE A 30 -1.70 -11.73 14.84
N ASN A 31 -1.22 -12.94 14.55
CA ASN A 31 0.13 -13.19 14.10
C ASN A 31 0.19 -13.24 12.58
N LYS A 32 1.38 -13.04 12.01
CA LYS A 32 1.62 -13.27 10.58
C LYS A 32 1.19 -14.70 10.20
N ASP A 33 0.62 -14.82 9.00
CA ASP A 33 0.08 -16.04 8.39
C ASP A 33 -1.18 -16.62 9.06
N GLU A 34 -1.72 -15.96 10.09
CA GLU A 34 -2.93 -16.38 10.80
C GLU A 34 -4.20 -16.20 9.94
N LEU A 35 -5.07 -17.20 9.94
CA LEU A 35 -6.32 -17.18 9.18
C LEU A 35 -7.48 -16.64 10.01
N MET A 36 -8.27 -15.78 9.39
CA MET A 36 -9.44 -15.14 10.00
C MET A 36 -10.61 -15.11 9.03
N TYR A 37 -11.83 -15.03 9.55
CA TYR A 37 -13.05 -15.00 8.76
C TYR A 37 -13.62 -13.59 8.73
N VAL A 38 -13.85 -13.03 7.55
CA VAL A 38 -14.45 -11.71 7.42
C VAL A 38 -15.95 -11.81 7.76
N LEU A 39 -16.37 -11.07 8.78
CA LEU A 39 -17.77 -10.95 9.19
C LEU A 39 -18.44 -9.77 8.50
N GLU A 40 -17.80 -8.61 8.52
CA GLU A 40 -18.40 -7.35 8.08
C GLU A 40 -17.34 -6.38 7.51
N LYS A 41 -17.74 -5.61 6.50
CA LYS A 41 -16.95 -4.51 5.94
C LYS A 41 -17.70 -3.20 6.21
N PRO A 42 -17.46 -2.52 7.34
CA PRO A 42 -18.15 -1.29 7.68
C PRO A 42 -18.02 -0.23 6.57
N GLU A 43 -19.14 0.32 6.10
CA GLU A 43 -19.14 1.39 5.08
C GLU A 43 -18.55 2.70 5.62
N ASN A 44 -18.66 2.92 6.94
CA ASN A 44 -18.13 4.10 7.62
C ASN A 44 -16.60 4.09 7.73
N ASP A 45 -15.95 2.90 7.69
CA ASP A 45 -14.50 2.77 7.72
C ASP A 45 -14.02 1.64 6.79
N PRO A 46 -13.93 1.89 5.47
CA PRO A 46 -13.66 0.87 4.47
C PRO A 46 -12.24 0.25 4.55
N GLU A 47 -11.37 0.85 5.36
CA GLU A 47 -10.00 0.37 5.60
C GLU A 47 -9.92 -0.69 6.71
N TRP A 48 -11.00 -0.92 7.45
CA TRP A 48 -11.07 -1.90 8.54
C TRP A 48 -12.16 -2.93 8.30
N TRP A 49 -11.83 -4.20 8.43
CA TRP A 49 -12.76 -5.31 8.30
C TRP A 49 -12.97 -5.96 9.65
N LYS A 50 -14.22 -6.19 10.01
CA LYS A 50 -14.55 -6.96 11.21
C LYS A 50 -14.31 -8.43 10.90
N CYS A 51 -13.33 -9.02 11.57
CA CYS A 51 -12.96 -10.42 11.36
C CYS A 51 -13.11 -11.23 12.64
N ARG A 52 -13.24 -12.55 12.48
CA ARG A 52 -13.29 -13.53 13.56
C ARG A 52 -12.15 -14.54 13.44
N LYS A 53 -11.46 -14.82 14.53
CA LYS A 53 -10.43 -15.87 14.64
C LYS A 53 -11.07 -17.24 14.88
N GLU A 54 -10.28 -18.30 14.70
CA GLU A 54 -10.70 -19.67 15.04
C GLU A 54 -11.02 -19.83 16.54
N ASN A 55 -10.30 -19.13 17.42
CA ASN A 55 -10.55 -19.13 18.86
C ASN A 55 -11.84 -18.39 19.28
N GLY A 56 -12.60 -17.84 18.32
CA GLY A 56 -13.85 -17.12 18.56
C GLY A 56 -13.72 -15.63 18.80
N GLN A 57 -12.50 -15.09 18.96
CA GLN A 57 -12.28 -13.65 19.15
C GLN A 57 -12.67 -12.88 17.88
N VAL A 58 -13.36 -11.75 18.07
CA VAL A 58 -13.82 -10.86 17.00
C VAL A 58 -13.25 -9.47 17.23
N GLY A 59 -12.82 -8.81 16.17
CA GLY A 59 -12.36 -7.43 16.23
C GLY A 59 -12.12 -6.86 14.85
N LEU A 60 -11.75 -5.60 14.82
CA LEU A 60 -11.38 -4.88 13.61
C LEU A 60 -9.97 -5.27 13.18
N VAL A 61 -9.85 -5.62 11.91
CA VAL A 61 -8.60 -5.97 11.25
C VAL A 61 -8.35 -4.96 10.14
N PRO A 62 -7.20 -4.29 10.12
CA PRO A 62 -6.88 -3.39 9.04
C PRO A 62 -6.77 -4.19 7.74
N LYS A 63 -7.47 -3.75 6.70
CA LYS A 63 -7.47 -4.39 5.37
C LYS A 63 -6.05 -4.53 4.80
N ASN A 64 -5.20 -3.55 5.08
CA ASN A 64 -3.78 -3.53 4.71
C ASN A 64 -2.91 -4.52 5.53
N TYR A 65 -3.49 -5.34 6.41
CA TYR A 65 -2.76 -6.36 7.16
C TYR A 65 -3.18 -7.77 6.77
N VAL A 66 -4.13 -7.91 5.85
CA VAL A 66 -4.70 -9.19 5.47
C VAL A 66 -4.92 -9.33 3.96
N THR A 67 -4.90 -10.56 3.46
CA THR A 67 -5.25 -10.89 2.07
C THR A 67 -6.41 -11.87 2.03
N VAL A 68 -7.30 -11.76 1.04
CA VAL A 68 -8.42 -12.72 0.87
C VAL A 68 -7.88 -14.03 0.29
N VAL A 69 -8.03 -15.12 1.04
CA VAL A 69 -7.68 -16.47 0.61
C VAL A 69 -8.86 -17.04 -0.18
N GLN A 70 -8.80 -16.95 -1.51
CA GLN A 70 -9.71 -17.71 -2.37
C GLN A 70 -9.24 -19.17 -2.41
N LYS A 71 -9.99 -20.10 -1.82
CA LYS A 71 -9.77 -21.54 -2.01
C LYS A 71 -10.21 -21.91 -3.42
N THR A 72 -9.33 -21.75 -4.41
CA THR A 72 -9.57 -22.28 -5.76
C THR A 72 -9.25 -23.77 -5.78
N HIS A 73 -10.25 -24.58 -6.08
CA HIS A 73 -10.04 -25.98 -6.45
C HIS A 73 -9.19 -26.04 -7.75
N ARG A 74 -8.25 -26.99 -7.76
CA ARG A 74 -7.26 -27.35 -8.79
C ARG A 74 -7.63 -27.02 -10.25
N GLY A 75 -6.68 -26.44 -11.00
CA GLY A 75 -6.65 -26.44 -12.47
C GLY A 75 -5.51 -25.59 -13.02
N LEU A 76 -4.65 -26.17 -13.85
CA LEU A 76 -3.38 -25.63 -14.34
C LEU A 76 -3.55 -24.46 -15.34
N GLY A 77 -2.54 -23.56 -15.37
CA GLY A 77 -2.12 -22.83 -16.58
C GLY A 77 -2.60 -21.39 -16.72
N ASN A 78 -1.85 -20.44 -16.15
CA ASN A 78 -1.34 -19.27 -16.91
C ASN A 78 -0.36 -18.47 -16.05
N SER A 79 0.81 -18.23 -16.63
CA SER A 79 1.90 -17.40 -16.12
C SER A 79 1.49 -15.93 -16.01
N GLY A 80 1.04 -15.53 -14.83
CA GLY A 80 1.28 -14.19 -14.28
C GLY A 80 1.82 -14.43 -12.87
N PRO A 81 2.95 -13.83 -12.46
CA PRO A 81 3.59 -14.25 -11.24
C PRO A 81 2.66 -13.97 -10.07
N LEU A 82 2.38 -15.03 -9.32
CA LEU A 82 2.16 -15.00 -7.89
C LEU A 82 3.38 -14.31 -7.27
N SER A 83 3.48 -12.98 -7.38
CA SER A 83 4.52 -12.22 -6.70
C SER A 83 4.17 -12.21 -5.23
N SER A 84 4.60 -13.29 -4.57
CA SER A 84 4.85 -13.32 -3.16
C SER A 84 5.55 -12.00 -2.77
N ASN A 85 5.12 -11.38 -1.67
CA ASN A 85 5.68 -10.10 -1.21
C ASN A 85 7.19 -10.16 -0.91
N TYR A 86 7.82 -11.33 -1.02
CA TYR A 86 9.24 -11.56 -0.76
C TYR A 86 10.16 -11.02 -1.86
N ASP A 87 9.67 -10.88 -3.10
CA ASP A 87 10.48 -10.45 -4.26
C ASP A 87 10.18 -9.03 -4.78
N ILE A 88 9.60 -8.15 -3.94
CA ILE A 88 9.43 -6.74 -4.32
C ILE A 88 10.82 -6.11 -4.47
N LYS A 89 11.15 -5.77 -5.72
CA LYS A 89 12.42 -5.20 -6.20
C LYS A 89 12.13 -4.13 -7.25
N PRO A 90 13.11 -3.28 -7.60
CA PRO A 90 12.95 -2.34 -8.70
C PRO A 90 12.55 -3.05 -10.01
N SER A 91 11.60 -2.46 -10.73
CA SER A 91 11.05 -3.00 -11.97
C SER A 91 12.03 -2.80 -13.13
N MET A 92 12.21 -3.84 -13.95
CA MET A 92 12.95 -3.75 -15.20
C MET A 92 12.07 -3.31 -16.37
N ASP A 93 10.74 -3.41 -16.22
CA ASP A 93 9.75 -3.01 -17.20
C ASP A 93 9.16 -1.63 -16.90
N GLY A 94 8.45 -1.05 -17.87
CA GLY A 94 7.74 0.22 -17.75
C GLY A 94 8.58 1.43 -18.15
N LYS A 95 8.03 2.64 -17.94
CA LYS A 95 8.62 3.90 -18.43
C LYS A 95 10.03 4.16 -17.88
N PHE A 96 10.29 3.70 -16.67
CA PHE A 96 11.56 3.87 -15.97
C PHE A 96 12.20 2.53 -15.59
N GLY A 97 11.95 1.50 -16.40
CA GLY A 97 12.53 0.17 -16.22
C GLY A 97 14.05 0.23 -16.02
N GLY A 98 14.55 -0.49 -15.02
CA GLY A 98 15.97 -0.53 -14.66
C GLY A 98 16.46 0.61 -13.76
N LYS A 99 15.60 1.57 -13.42
CA LYS A 99 15.93 2.60 -12.43
C LYS A 99 15.77 2.03 -11.02
N PRO A 100 16.74 2.23 -10.09
CA PRO A 100 16.72 1.62 -8.76
C PRO A 100 15.58 2.12 -7.86
N TRP A 101 14.98 3.27 -8.18
CA TRP A 101 13.86 3.84 -7.45
C TRP A 101 12.50 3.50 -8.07
N TYR A 102 12.44 2.86 -9.24
CA TYR A 102 11.18 2.58 -9.93
C TYR A 102 10.73 1.14 -9.71
N TYR A 103 9.50 0.96 -9.25
CA TYR A 103 8.92 -0.33 -8.88
C TYR A 103 7.73 -0.71 -9.78
N GLY A 104 7.51 0.01 -10.88
CA GLY A 104 6.47 -0.32 -11.86
C GLY A 104 5.06 -0.32 -11.26
N LYS A 105 4.27 -1.34 -11.61
CA LYS A 105 2.89 -1.55 -11.15
C LYS A 105 2.81 -2.05 -9.69
N LEU A 106 3.49 -1.36 -8.78
CA LEU A 106 3.40 -1.60 -7.34
C LEU A 106 2.18 -0.89 -6.77
N THR A 107 1.36 -1.62 -6.02
CA THR A 107 0.20 -1.01 -5.33
C THR A 107 0.66 -0.11 -4.17
N ARG A 108 -0.22 0.79 -3.72
CA ARG A 108 0.04 1.62 -2.53
C ARG A 108 0.34 0.74 -1.34
N HIS A 109 -0.47 -0.29 -1.17
CA HIS A 109 -0.36 -1.21 -0.07
C HIS A 109 1.01 -1.92 -0.11
N GLN A 110 1.40 -2.52 -1.23
CA GLN A 110 2.72 -3.14 -1.40
C GLN A 110 3.89 -2.16 -1.17
N ALA A 111 3.73 -0.89 -1.56
CA ALA A 111 4.71 0.14 -1.28
C ALA A 111 4.85 0.41 0.23
N GLU A 112 3.73 0.57 0.95
CA GLU A 112 3.74 0.75 2.40
C GLU A 112 4.39 -0.44 3.11
N MET A 113 4.06 -1.66 2.65
CA MET A 113 4.64 -2.91 3.14
C MET A 113 6.16 -2.93 3.04
N VAL A 114 6.71 -2.75 1.84
CA VAL A 114 8.16 -2.84 1.61
C VAL A 114 8.92 -1.70 2.29
N LEU A 115 8.34 -0.49 2.34
CA LEU A 115 8.90 0.66 3.06
C LEU A 115 8.94 0.45 4.56
N ASN A 116 7.90 -0.17 5.14
CA ASN A 116 7.88 -0.46 6.58
C ASN A 116 8.81 -1.62 6.96
N GLN A 117 9.02 -2.57 6.05
CA GLN A 117 9.91 -3.72 6.30
C GLN A 117 11.39 -3.37 6.13
N ARG A 118 11.74 -2.57 5.11
CA ARG A 118 13.14 -2.38 4.68
C ARG A 118 13.60 -0.93 4.71
N GLY A 119 12.68 0.03 4.68
CA GLY A 119 12.99 1.45 4.57
C GLY A 119 13.33 2.09 5.91
N VAL A 120 14.19 3.10 5.86
CA VAL A 120 14.38 4.08 6.94
C VAL A 120 13.74 5.41 6.57
N ASP A 121 13.60 6.33 7.54
CA ASP A 121 13.01 7.65 7.31
C ASP A 121 13.64 8.36 6.10
N GLY A 122 12.79 8.85 5.19
CA GLY A 122 13.20 9.49 3.94
C GLY A 122 13.51 8.55 2.77
N ASP A 123 13.55 7.23 2.98
CA ASP A 123 13.65 6.27 1.88
C ASP A 123 12.38 6.30 1.03
N PHE A 124 12.54 6.18 -0.28
CA PHE A 124 11.40 6.29 -1.20
C PHE A 124 11.47 5.31 -2.36
N LEU A 125 10.31 5.08 -2.96
CA LEU A 125 10.15 4.40 -4.24
C LEU A 125 9.12 5.14 -5.09
N ILE A 126 9.18 4.93 -6.40
CA ILE A 126 8.24 5.44 -7.38
C ILE A 126 7.54 4.27 -8.04
N ARG A 127 6.22 4.38 -8.15
CA ARG A 127 5.35 3.37 -8.73
C ARG A 127 4.33 4.02 -9.66
N ASP A 128 3.72 3.21 -10.50
CA ASP A 128 2.59 3.64 -11.33
C ASP A 128 1.40 4.00 -10.43
N SER A 129 0.64 5.01 -10.83
CA SER A 129 -0.57 5.42 -10.12
C SER A 129 -1.69 4.39 -10.33
N GLU A 130 -2.31 3.95 -9.23
CA GLU A 130 -3.43 3.00 -9.27
C GLU A 130 -4.74 3.67 -9.74
N SER A 131 -4.91 4.96 -9.45
CA SER A 131 -6.16 5.68 -9.67
C SER A 131 -6.20 6.45 -10.99
N THR A 132 -5.06 6.68 -11.63
CA THR A 132 -4.99 7.49 -12.85
C THR A 132 -3.95 6.88 -13.79
N PRO A 133 -4.38 6.31 -14.94
CA PRO A 133 -3.46 5.81 -15.94
C PRO A 133 -2.43 6.87 -16.35
N ASN A 134 -1.18 6.46 -16.54
CA ASN A 134 -0.02 7.31 -16.92
C ASN A 134 0.50 8.29 -15.84
N ASP A 135 -0.20 8.44 -14.71
CA ASP A 135 0.34 9.14 -13.55
C ASP A 135 1.24 8.21 -12.72
N PHE A 136 2.03 8.80 -11.83
CA PHE A 136 2.92 8.09 -10.92
C PHE A 136 2.61 8.46 -9.47
N SER A 137 3.19 7.70 -8.54
CA SER A 137 3.14 7.99 -7.11
C SER A 137 4.53 7.79 -6.50
N ILE A 138 4.99 8.79 -5.75
CA ILE A 138 6.17 8.66 -4.89
C ILE A 138 5.67 8.16 -3.54
N SER A 139 6.14 7.01 -3.10
CA SER A 139 5.85 6.45 -1.77
C SER A 139 7.12 6.56 -0.92
N MET A 140 7.01 7.15 0.26
CA MET A 140 8.15 7.49 1.10
C MET A 140 7.92 7.01 2.53
N LYS A 141 8.96 6.42 3.12
CA LYS A 141 9.00 6.03 4.53
C LYS A 141 9.09 7.29 5.38
N ALA A 142 8.16 7.43 6.31
CA ALA A 142 8.21 8.46 7.33
C ALA A 142 8.04 7.85 8.73
N VAL A 143 8.49 8.57 9.75
CA VAL A 143 8.48 8.15 11.17
C VAL A 143 7.14 7.52 11.59
N TYR A 144 6.03 8.26 11.46
CA TYR A 144 4.72 7.81 11.93
C TYR A 144 3.90 7.10 10.86
N LYS A 145 3.85 7.66 9.66
CA LYS A 145 3.02 7.15 8.57
C LYS A 145 3.63 7.46 7.23
N ASN A 146 3.80 6.43 6.41
CA ASN A 146 4.31 6.57 5.05
C ASN A 146 3.47 7.59 4.26
N LYS A 147 4.16 8.40 3.46
CA LYS A 147 3.55 9.45 2.66
C LYS A 147 3.53 9.03 1.21
N HIS A 148 2.45 9.39 0.52
CA HIS A 148 2.27 9.12 -0.90
C HIS A 148 1.96 10.43 -1.62
N PHE A 149 2.79 10.78 -2.59
CA PHE A 149 2.65 11.99 -3.37
C PHE A 149 2.28 11.63 -4.81
N LYS A 150 1.15 12.16 -5.28
CA LYS A 150 0.73 11.99 -6.66
C LYS A 150 1.62 12.82 -7.58
N VAL A 151 2.11 12.19 -8.64
CA VAL A 151 2.83 12.86 -9.71
C VAL A 151 2.03 12.72 -10.99
N GLN A 152 1.61 13.85 -11.54
CA GLN A 152 0.78 13.91 -12.74
C GLN A 152 1.64 14.13 -13.97
N LEU A 153 1.37 13.40 -15.05
CA LEU A 153 2.00 13.67 -16.35
C LEU A 153 1.07 14.56 -17.18
N LYS A 154 1.41 15.83 -17.34
CA LYS A 154 0.63 16.82 -18.12
C LYS A 154 1.53 17.50 -19.15
N ASP A 155 1.15 17.44 -20.42
CA ASP A 155 1.88 18.07 -21.53
C ASP A 155 3.38 17.67 -21.57
N GLY A 156 3.69 16.42 -21.22
CA GLY A 156 5.06 15.91 -21.14
C GLY A 156 5.84 16.32 -19.87
N LEU A 157 5.25 17.11 -18.98
CA LEU A 157 5.85 17.56 -17.72
C LEU A 157 5.33 16.75 -16.52
N TYR A 158 6.24 16.43 -15.60
CA TYR A 158 5.93 15.78 -14.33
C TYR A 158 5.56 16.83 -13.28
N CYS A 159 4.34 16.75 -12.77
CA CYS A 159 3.77 17.73 -11.87
C CYS A 159 3.49 17.13 -10.49
N ILE A 160 3.92 17.80 -9.43
CA ILE A 160 3.63 17.42 -8.05
C ILE A 160 3.26 18.68 -7.26
N GLY A 161 2.01 18.72 -6.79
CA GLY A 161 1.41 19.96 -6.30
C GLY A 161 1.44 21.05 -7.38
N GLN A 162 2.07 22.18 -7.07
CA GLN A 162 2.23 23.32 -7.99
C GLN A 162 3.54 23.29 -8.80
N ARG A 163 4.47 22.37 -8.49
CA ARG A 163 5.78 22.29 -9.14
C ARG A 163 5.71 21.42 -10.39
N LYS A 164 6.50 21.78 -11.40
CA LYS A 164 6.59 21.09 -12.70
C LYS A 164 8.05 20.80 -13.04
N PHE A 165 8.31 19.64 -13.63
CA PHE A 165 9.64 19.15 -13.97
C PHE A 165 9.64 18.53 -15.37
N SER A 166 10.75 18.69 -16.09
CA SER A 166 10.99 18.08 -17.41
C SER A 166 11.21 16.58 -17.35
N SER A 167 11.78 16.08 -16.26
CA SER A 167 12.05 14.65 -16.06
C SER A 167 11.74 14.22 -14.62
N MET A 168 11.58 12.90 -14.43
CA MET A 168 11.39 12.32 -13.10
C MET A 168 12.68 12.42 -12.27
N GLU A 169 13.85 12.28 -12.91
CA GLU A 169 15.15 12.49 -12.27
C GLU A 169 15.30 13.92 -11.72
N ASP A 170 14.95 14.94 -12.51
CA ASP A 170 15.05 16.35 -12.06
C ASP A 170 14.16 16.60 -10.84
N MET A 171 12.95 16.02 -10.83
CA MET A 171 12.02 16.10 -9.71
C MET A 171 12.63 15.44 -8.46
N VAL A 172 13.18 14.23 -8.59
CA VAL A 172 13.79 13.50 -7.46
C VAL A 172 15.00 14.27 -6.92
N GLU A 173 15.90 14.74 -7.79
CA GLU A 173 17.07 15.52 -7.40
C GLU A 173 16.70 16.85 -6.75
N HIS A 174 15.59 17.46 -7.18
CA HIS A 174 15.06 18.65 -6.53
C HIS A 174 14.61 18.34 -5.09
N TYR A 175 13.82 17.29 -4.88
CA TYR A 175 13.27 16.96 -3.55
C TYR A 175 14.24 16.23 -2.61
N LYS A 176 15.45 15.91 -3.10
CA LYS A 176 16.61 15.62 -2.25
C LYS A 176 17.16 16.87 -1.55
N LYS A 177 17.01 18.04 -2.17
CA LYS A 177 17.58 19.33 -1.69
C LYS A 177 16.53 20.24 -1.06
N ALA A 178 15.27 20.11 -1.49
CA ALA A 178 14.14 20.86 -0.97
C ALA A 178 13.08 19.90 -0.39
N PRO A 179 12.38 20.28 0.69
CA PRO A 179 11.40 19.39 1.30
C PRO A 179 10.22 19.15 0.35
N ILE A 180 9.82 17.87 0.23
CA ILE A 180 8.61 17.46 -0.50
C ILE A 180 7.34 17.71 0.33
N PHE A 181 7.49 17.74 1.65
CA PHE A 181 6.43 18.03 2.61
C PHE A 181 7.00 18.81 3.79
N THR A 182 6.21 19.75 4.31
CA THR A 182 6.49 20.45 5.57
C THR A 182 5.25 20.33 6.46
N SER A 183 5.41 19.78 7.67
CA SER A 183 4.33 19.67 8.65
C SER A 183 4.01 21.05 9.24
N GLU A 184 2.84 21.17 9.87
CA GLU A 184 2.45 22.38 10.61
C GLU A 184 3.38 22.67 11.80
N TYR A 185 4.03 21.64 12.34
CA TYR A 185 5.01 21.74 13.43
C TYR A 185 6.45 22.02 12.93
N GLY A 186 6.63 22.14 11.61
CA GLY A 186 7.93 22.47 11.00
C GLY A 186 8.78 21.28 10.58
N ASP A 187 8.29 20.04 10.72
CA ASP A 187 9.01 18.85 10.24
C ASP A 187 9.09 18.87 8.72
N LYS A 188 10.28 18.62 8.20
CA LYS A 188 10.54 18.64 6.76
C LYS A 188 10.91 17.26 6.29
N LEU A 189 10.19 16.77 5.28
CA LEU A 189 10.48 15.49 4.65
C LEU A 189 11.19 15.70 3.32
N TYR A 190 12.22 14.91 3.09
CA TYR A 190 13.07 14.93 1.89
C TYR A 190 13.11 13.54 1.28
N LEU A 191 13.29 13.46 -0.04
CA LEU A 191 13.59 12.19 -0.68
C LEU A 191 15.07 11.90 -0.44
N ILE A 192 15.43 11.01 0.49
CA ILE A 192 16.84 10.80 0.86
C ILE A 192 17.51 9.84 -0.13
N LYS A 193 17.02 8.60 -0.20
CA LYS A 193 17.54 7.58 -1.11
C LYS A 193 16.45 6.64 -1.60
N ALA A 194 16.73 6.01 -2.74
CA ALA A 194 15.88 4.95 -3.25
C ALA A 194 15.86 3.77 -2.26
N LEU A 195 14.71 3.12 -2.11
CA LEU A 195 14.59 1.90 -1.34
C LEU A 195 15.46 0.81 -1.98
N THR A 196 16.40 0.27 -1.19
CA THR A 196 17.32 -0.80 -1.55
C THR A 196 16.90 -2.13 -0.96
#